data_AF-A0A497CGZ4-F1
#
_entry.id   AF-A0A497CGZ4-F1
#
_cell.length_a   1.000
_cell.length_b   1.000
_cell.length_c   1.000
_cell.angle_alpha   90.00
_cell.angle_beta   90.00
_cell.angle_gamma   90.00
#
_symmetry.space_group_name_H-M   'P 1'
#
loop_
_entity.id
_entity.type
_entity.pdbx_description
1 polymer ?
#
loop_
_entity_poly.entity_id
_entity_poly.type
_entity_poly.pdbx_seq_one_letter_code
_entity_poly.pdbx_strand_id
1 'polypeptide(L)'
;MIKIGEYNTLTILREKEPGLFLSDEEDSEVLLPNRYVPNEFKIWDKLEVFVYLDNEERLVAVTDKPYITKGEFAVLRCNQVSEHGAFLDWGMVKELFCPFKEQAFKMKKGGWYLVYCYLDDKTNRLVASSKTNTFLSNQELTVSPFEEVDLIVSHPSEIGMNVIVNKKHL
;
A
#
# COMPACT_ATOMS: atom_id res chain seq x y z
N MET A 1 -2.98 -0.64 -18.69
CA MET A 1 -3.10 -1.67 -17.64
C MET A 1 -3.31 -1.06 -16.26
N ILE A 2 -4.39 -1.46 -15.57
CA ILE A 2 -4.67 -1.10 -14.16
C ILE A 2 -3.63 -1.71 -13.22
N LYS A 3 -3.05 -0.89 -12.34
CA LYS A 3 -2.00 -1.29 -11.40
C LYS A 3 -2.52 -1.40 -9.97
N ILE A 4 -2.41 -2.61 -9.39
CA ILE A 4 -2.76 -2.88 -7.99
C ILE A 4 -1.75 -2.22 -7.05
N GLY A 5 -2.27 -1.57 -6.00
CA GLY A 5 -1.49 -0.90 -4.96
C GLY A 5 -0.95 0.46 -5.37
N GLU A 6 -1.45 1.03 -6.45
CA GLU A 6 -1.05 2.30 -7.01
C GLU A 6 -2.28 3.17 -7.30
N TYR A 7 -2.04 4.48 -7.46
CA TYR A 7 -3.03 5.38 -8.03
C TYR A 7 -3.10 5.19 -9.54
N ASN A 8 -4.31 5.12 -10.07
CA ASN A 8 -4.62 4.98 -11.47
C ASN A 8 -5.52 6.14 -11.87
N THR A 9 -5.24 6.78 -13.00
CA THR A 9 -6.17 7.75 -13.60
C THR A 9 -7.05 7.02 -14.61
N LEU A 10 -8.31 6.79 -14.27
CA LEU A 10 -9.25 5.97 -15.04
C LEU A 10 -10.45 6.78 -15.52
N THR A 11 -11.04 6.39 -16.65
CA THR A 11 -12.18 7.08 -17.27
C THR A 11 -13.50 6.48 -16.81
N ILE A 12 -14.46 7.30 -16.40
CA ILE A 12 -15.80 6.86 -16.03
C ILE A 12 -16.55 6.43 -17.29
N LEU A 13 -16.87 5.14 -17.43
CA LEU A 13 -17.59 4.62 -18.60
C LEU A 13 -19.10 4.64 -18.42
N ARG A 14 -19.56 4.26 -17.23
CA ARG A 14 -20.99 4.14 -16.90
C ARG A 14 -21.22 4.16 -15.41
N GLU A 15 -22.42 4.59 -15.05
CA GLU A 15 -22.99 4.45 -13.71
C GLU A 15 -24.01 3.32 -13.72
N LYS A 16 -23.84 2.36 -12.80
CA LYS A 16 -24.79 1.28 -12.58
C LYS A 16 -24.55 0.70 -11.19
N GLU A 17 -25.62 0.40 -10.46
CA GLU A 17 -25.51 -0.33 -9.20
C GLU A 17 -24.54 -1.53 -9.33
N PRO A 18 -23.51 -1.63 -8.46
CA PRO A 18 -23.33 -0.92 -7.19
C PRO A 18 -22.38 0.31 -7.20
N GLY A 19 -22.13 0.95 -8.35
CA GLY A 19 -21.18 2.08 -8.42
C GLY A 19 -20.89 2.63 -9.82
N LEU A 20 -19.69 3.22 -9.96
CA LEU A 20 -19.15 3.62 -11.25
C LEU A 20 -18.23 2.53 -11.80
N PHE A 21 -18.33 2.27 -13.09
CA PHE A 21 -17.36 1.44 -13.79
C PHE A 21 -16.35 2.35 -14.48
N LEU A 22 -15.08 2.18 -14.08
CA LEU A 22 -13.96 2.94 -14.59
C LEU A 22 -13.12 2.05 -15.51
N SER A 23 -12.50 2.63 -16.52
CA SER A 23 -11.60 1.91 -17.43
C SER A 23 -10.30 2.64 -17.67
N ASP A 24 -9.23 1.88 -17.89
CA ASP A 24 -8.01 2.40 -18.49
C ASP A 24 -8.13 2.48 -20.02
N GLU A 25 -7.04 2.84 -20.68
CA GLU A 25 -6.96 2.97 -22.15
C GLU A 25 -6.92 1.61 -22.88
N GLU A 26 -6.80 0.50 -22.14
CA GLU A 26 -6.76 -0.87 -22.67
C GLU A 26 -8.09 -1.61 -22.44
N ASP A 27 -9.18 -0.88 -22.18
CA ASP A 27 -10.51 -1.40 -21.89
C ASP A 27 -10.58 -2.34 -20.66
N SER A 28 -9.58 -2.26 -19.76
CA SER A 28 -9.64 -2.98 -18.47
C SER A 28 -10.53 -2.22 -17.50
N GLU A 29 -11.61 -2.87 -17.06
CA GLU A 29 -12.59 -2.24 -16.17
C GLU A 29 -12.37 -2.56 -14.68
N VAL A 30 -12.70 -1.60 -13.83
CA VAL A 30 -12.77 -1.76 -12.37
C VAL A 30 -13.99 -1.01 -11.79
N LEU A 31 -14.59 -1.59 -10.76
CA LEU A 31 -15.69 -0.96 -10.03
C LEU A 31 -15.15 0.05 -9.01
N LEU A 32 -15.70 1.26 -9.00
CA LEU A 32 -15.67 2.22 -7.90
C LEU A 32 -17.01 2.15 -7.16
N PRO A 33 -17.09 1.48 -6.00
CA PRO A 33 -18.35 1.33 -5.25
C PRO A 33 -18.98 2.67 -4.86
N ASN A 34 -20.32 2.73 -4.79
CA ASN A 34 -21.13 3.93 -4.48
C ASN A 34 -20.59 4.78 -3.32
N ARG A 35 -20.06 4.15 -2.27
CA ARG A 35 -19.52 4.86 -1.10
C ARG A 35 -18.29 5.75 -1.38
N TYR A 36 -17.61 5.54 -2.50
CA TYR A 36 -16.41 6.26 -2.93
C TYR A 36 -16.67 7.16 -4.14
N VAL A 37 -17.91 7.17 -4.65
CA VAL A 37 -18.30 7.99 -5.80
C VAL A 37 -18.32 9.47 -5.36
N PRO A 38 -17.67 10.37 -6.12
CA PRO A 38 -17.71 11.80 -5.81
C PRO A 38 -19.12 12.37 -5.97
N ASN A 39 -19.40 13.49 -5.27
CA ASN A 39 -20.72 14.13 -5.32
C ASN A 39 -21.13 14.57 -6.74
N GLU A 40 -20.16 14.93 -7.57
CA GLU A 40 -20.36 15.36 -8.95
C GLU A 40 -19.36 14.64 -9.86
N PHE A 41 -19.85 14.09 -10.97
CA PHE A 41 -19.05 13.50 -12.04
C PHE A 41 -19.84 13.52 -13.35
N LYS A 42 -19.14 13.35 -14.47
CA LYS A 42 -19.74 13.06 -15.77
C LYS A 42 -19.18 11.77 -16.33
N ILE A 43 -19.98 11.08 -17.13
CA ILE A 43 -19.46 10.01 -17.98
C ILE A 43 -18.37 10.61 -18.87
N TRP A 44 -17.29 9.86 -19.05
CA TRP A 44 -16.04 10.22 -19.73
C TRP A 44 -15.07 11.11 -18.93
N ASP A 45 -15.41 11.51 -17.70
CA ASP A 45 -14.43 12.18 -16.84
C ASP A 45 -13.33 11.20 -16.41
N LYS A 46 -12.12 11.72 -16.22
CA LYS A 46 -10.99 10.98 -15.64
C LYS A 46 -10.96 11.19 -14.12
N LEU A 47 -10.80 10.11 -13.38
CA LEU A 47 -10.72 10.09 -11.93
C LEU A 47 -9.43 9.40 -11.48
N GLU A 48 -8.69 10.03 -10.56
CA GLU A 48 -7.58 9.40 -9.87
C GLU A 48 -8.12 8.54 -8.72
N VAL A 49 -7.85 7.24 -8.77
CA VAL A 49 -8.34 6.24 -7.80
C VAL A 49 -7.22 5.30 -7.38
N PHE A 50 -7.26 4.87 -6.13
CA PHE A 50 -6.39 3.78 -5.66
C PHE A 50 -7.05 2.44 -5.96
N VAL A 51 -6.29 1.48 -6.50
CA VAL A 51 -6.83 0.18 -6.90
C VAL A 51 -6.23 -0.94 -6.06
N TYR A 52 -7.09 -1.77 -5.44
CA TYR A 52 -6.67 -2.92 -4.64
C TYR A 52 -7.70 -4.06 -4.68
N LEU A 53 -7.40 -5.19 -4.04
CA LEU A 53 -8.35 -6.28 -3.87
C LEU A 53 -9.16 -6.10 -2.58
N ASP A 54 -10.48 -6.15 -2.65
CA ASP A 54 -11.37 -6.07 -1.48
C ASP A 54 -11.33 -7.35 -0.59
N ASN A 55 -12.26 -7.47 0.35
CA ASN A 55 -12.34 -8.64 1.23
C ASN A 55 -12.82 -9.92 0.52
N GLU A 56 -13.47 -9.79 -0.64
CA GLU A 56 -13.90 -10.90 -1.50
C GLU A 56 -12.91 -11.14 -2.64
N GLU A 57 -11.71 -10.55 -2.57
CA GLU A 57 -10.64 -10.68 -3.56
C GLU A 57 -11.00 -10.14 -4.95
N ARG A 58 -11.96 -9.22 -5.00
CA ARG A 58 -12.34 -8.52 -6.24
C ARG A 58 -11.50 -7.26 -6.40
N LEU A 59 -11.11 -6.98 -7.64
CA LEU A 59 -10.46 -5.73 -7.99
C LEU A 59 -11.45 -4.57 -7.82
N VAL A 60 -11.08 -3.60 -6.98
CA VAL A 60 -11.89 -2.41 -6.71
C VAL A 60 -11.04 -1.15 -6.75
N ALA A 61 -11.65 -0.07 -7.23
CA ALA A 61 -11.14 1.29 -7.15
C ALA A 61 -11.76 2.01 -5.97
N VAL A 62 -11.02 2.92 -5.35
CA VAL A 62 -11.48 3.78 -4.26
C VAL A 62 -10.86 5.16 -4.36
N THR A 63 -11.55 6.16 -3.81
CA THR A 63 -11.07 7.55 -3.70
C THR A 63 -10.38 7.83 -2.35
N ASP A 64 -10.49 6.90 -1.40
CA ASP A 64 -9.73 6.91 -0.15
C ASP A 64 -8.22 6.87 -0.42
N LYS A 65 -7.46 7.53 0.45
CA LYS A 65 -6.00 7.63 0.33
C LYS A 65 -5.33 6.78 1.40
N PRO A 66 -4.71 5.64 1.04
CA PRO A 66 -4.00 4.85 2.03
C PRO A 66 -2.79 5.59 2.57
N TYR A 67 -2.37 5.26 3.78
CA TYR A 67 -1.15 5.80 4.40
C TYR A 67 0.13 5.25 3.77
N ILE A 68 0.01 4.18 2.98
CA ILE A 68 1.12 3.52 2.29
C ILE A 68 0.64 2.96 0.95
N THR A 69 1.45 3.06 -0.09
CA THR A 69 1.20 2.42 -1.39
C THR A 69 2.19 1.27 -1.63
N LYS A 70 1.97 0.48 -2.67
CA LYS A 70 2.93 -0.58 -3.05
C LYS A 70 4.30 0.05 -3.33
N GLY A 71 5.35 -0.56 -2.81
CA GLY A 71 6.72 -0.10 -2.97
C GLY A 71 7.19 0.91 -1.91
N GLU A 72 6.31 1.25 -0.96
CA GLU A 72 6.58 2.31 0.02
C GLU A 72 6.75 1.75 1.44
N PHE A 73 7.30 2.60 2.30
CA PHE A 73 7.42 2.37 3.74
C PHE A 73 6.51 3.31 4.52
N ALA A 74 5.88 2.81 5.58
CA ALA A 74 5.15 3.64 6.54
C ALA A 74 5.12 3.00 7.94
N VAL A 75 4.91 3.84 8.95
CA VAL A 75 4.65 3.37 10.32
C VAL A 75 3.14 3.23 10.50
N LEU A 76 2.66 2.01 10.65
CA LEU A 76 1.24 1.70 10.76
C LEU A 76 0.89 1.11 12.13
N ARG A 77 -0.33 1.38 12.59
CA ARG A 77 -0.86 0.82 13.84
C ARG A 77 -1.41 -0.58 13.60
N CYS A 78 -1.04 -1.53 14.43
CA CYS A 78 -1.67 -2.85 14.47
C CYS A 78 -3.01 -2.78 15.19
N ASN A 79 -4.11 -2.91 14.47
CA ASN A 79 -5.45 -2.89 15.04
C ASN A 79 -5.88 -4.25 15.61
N GLN A 80 -5.43 -5.33 14.98
CA GLN A 80 -5.77 -6.70 15.36
C GLN A 80 -4.64 -7.68 15.06
N VAL A 81 -4.59 -8.77 15.84
CA VAL A 81 -3.76 -9.95 15.59
C VAL A 81 -4.69 -11.16 15.55
N SER A 82 -4.51 -12.03 14.56
CA SER A 82 -5.21 -13.32 14.42
C SER A 82 -4.22 -14.49 14.55
N GLU A 83 -4.69 -15.70 14.26
CA GLU A 83 -3.86 -16.91 14.19
C GLU A 83 -2.98 -16.99 12.93
N HIS A 84 -3.13 -16.07 11.98
CA HIS A 84 -2.36 -16.07 10.73
C HIS A 84 -1.39 -14.88 10.60
N GLY A 85 -1.64 -13.80 11.35
CA GLY A 85 -0.81 -12.59 11.28
C GLY A 85 -1.44 -11.41 11.98
N ALA A 86 -0.98 -10.21 11.63
CA ALA A 86 -1.48 -8.96 12.14
C ALA A 86 -2.20 -8.18 11.03
N PHE A 87 -3.14 -7.34 11.42
CA PHE A 87 -3.85 -6.44 10.54
C PHE A 87 -3.54 -4.99 10.95
N LEU A 88 -3.08 -4.23 9.96
CA LEU A 88 -2.56 -2.88 10.13
C LEU A 88 -3.53 -1.86 9.56
N ASP A 89 -3.73 -0.78 10.31
CA ASP A 89 -4.43 0.40 9.83
C ASP A 89 -3.56 1.12 8.81
N TRP A 90 -4.00 1.10 7.57
CA TRP A 90 -3.40 1.84 6.46
C TRP A 90 -4.36 2.86 5.85
N GLY A 91 -5.42 3.25 6.57
CA GLY A 91 -6.35 4.30 6.11
C GLY A 91 -7.48 3.81 5.19
N MET A 92 -7.69 2.50 5.08
CA MET A 92 -8.71 1.90 4.20
C MET A 92 -9.69 1.03 4.99
N VAL A 93 -10.85 0.74 4.40
CA VAL A 93 -11.88 -0.14 4.99
C VAL A 93 -11.37 -1.57 5.21
N LYS A 94 -10.60 -2.11 4.26
CA LYS A 94 -9.87 -3.38 4.44
C LYS A 94 -8.56 -3.08 5.14
N GLU A 95 -8.18 -3.86 6.14
CA GLU A 95 -6.88 -3.70 6.81
C GLU A 95 -5.74 -4.32 5.99
N LEU A 96 -4.53 -3.76 6.11
CA LEU A 96 -3.33 -4.30 5.46
C LEU A 96 -2.79 -5.47 6.28
N PHE A 97 -2.75 -6.65 5.68
CA PHE A 97 -2.33 -7.86 6.38
C PHE A 97 -0.81 -8.00 6.43
N CYS A 98 -0.27 -8.32 7.59
CA CYS A 98 1.14 -8.66 7.81
C CYS A 98 1.24 -10.11 8.36
N PRO A 99 1.55 -11.11 7.53
CA PRO A 99 1.65 -12.49 7.97
C PRO A 99 2.83 -12.70 8.92
N PHE A 100 2.75 -13.69 9.81
CA PHE A 100 3.81 -13.93 10.80
C PHE A 100 5.20 -14.13 10.19
N LYS A 101 5.29 -14.73 8.99
CA LYS A 101 6.57 -14.90 8.27
C LYS A 101 7.23 -13.58 7.89
N GLU A 102 6.46 -12.50 7.75
CA GLU A 102 6.90 -11.14 7.38
C GLU A 102 7.04 -10.22 8.60
N GLN A 103 6.87 -10.76 9.81
CA GLN A 103 7.07 -10.00 11.05
C GLN A 103 8.51 -10.15 11.54
N ALA A 104 9.23 -9.02 11.68
CA ALA A 104 10.57 -9.00 12.30
C ALA A 104 10.47 -9.33 13.80
N PHE A 105 9.44 -8.79 14.45
CA PHE A 105 9.04 -9.13 15.81
C PHE A 105 7.52 -9.34 15.85
N LYS A 106 7.06 -10.21 16.74
CA LYS A 106 5.63 -10.49 16.89
C LYS A 106 4.86 -9.19 17.19
N MET A 107 3.97 -8.84 16.29
CA MET A 107 3.14 -7.64 16.43
C MET A 107 2.10 -7.81 17.54
N LYS A 108 1.74 -6.69 18.18
CA LYS A 108 0.74 -6.62 19.24
C LYS A 108 -0.30 -5.57 18.88
N LYS A 109 -1.57 -5.87 19.18
CA LYS A 109 -2.68 -4.91 19.06
C LYS A 109 -2.34 -3.61 19.78
N GLY A 110 -2.56 -2.49 19.11
CA GLY A 110 -2.26 -1.13 19.55
C GLY A 110 -0.81 -0.67 19.30
N GLY A 111 0.10 -1.59 18.95
CA GLY A 111 1.50 -1.25 18.63
C GLY A 111 1.64 -0.57 17.27
N TRP A 112 2.75 0.15 17.07
CA TRP A 112 3.11 0.82 15.83
C TRP A 112 4.36 0.18 15.23
N TYR A 113 4.33 -0.07 13.93
CA TYR A 113 5.37 -0.82 13.25
C TYR A 113 5.72 -0.16 11.92
N LEU A 114 7.01 0.06 11.69
CA LEU A 114 7.52 0.38 10.35
C LEU A 114 7.36 -0.87 9.46
N VAL A 115 6.67 -0.70 8.34
CA VAL A 115 6.42 -1.76 7.37
C VAL A 115 6.66 -1.28 5.95
N TYR A 116 6.95 -2.24 5.08
CA TYR A 116 6.96 -2.10 3.63
C TYR A 116 5.72 -2.75 3.02
N CYS A 117 5.03 -2.07 2.12
CA CYS A 117 3.88 -2.64 1.40
C CYS A 117 4.34 -3.20 0.05
N TYR A 118 4.08 -4.48 -0.20
CA TYR A 118 4.42 -5.14 -1.45
C TYR A 118 3.23 -5.93 -1.99
N LEU A 119 3.27 -6.27 -3.28
CA LEU A 119 2.32 -7.18 -3.90
C LEU A 119 2.90 -8.59 -3.82
N ASP A 120 2.18 -9.51 -3.18
CA ASP A 120 2.60 -10.90 -3.11
C ASP A 120 2.30 -11.61 -4.43
N ASP A 121 3.35 -11.96 -5.18
CA ASP A 121 3.23 -12.52 -6.55
C ASP A 121 2.44 -13.82 -6.64
N LYS A 122 2.30 -14.57 -5.52
CA LYS A 122 1.56 -15.83 -5.50
C LYS A 122 0.06 -15.62 -5.37
N THR A 123 -0.34 -14.57 -4.65
CA THR A 123 -1.74 -14.32 -4.29
C THR A 123 -2.32 -13.06 -4.93
N ASN A 124 -1.49 -12.23 -5.56
CA ASN A 124 -1.84 -10.89 -6.06
C ASN A 124 -2.46 -9.96 -5.00
N ARG A 125 -2.12 -10.17 -3.72
CA ARG A 125 -2.62 -9.35 -2.61
C ARG A 125 -1.55 -8.36 -2.14
N LEU A 126 -1.99 -7.19 -1.71
CA LEU A 126 -1.13 -6.26 -0.99
C LEU A 126 -0.91 -6.77 0.43
N VAL A 127 0.36 -6.84 0.81
CA VAL A 127 0.83 -7.40 2.07
C VAL A 127 1.88 -6.47 2.68
N ALA A 128 1.86 -6.34 4.00
CA ALA A 128 2.88 -5.63 4.75
C ALA A 128 3.99 -6.58 5.23
N SER A 129 5.22 -6.09 5.25
CA SER A 129 6.34 -6.74 5.91
C SER A 129 7.10 -5.76 6.81
N SER A 130 7.37 -6.16 8.05
CA SER A 130 8.26 -5.39 8.95
C SER A 130 9.72 -5.85 8.84
N LYS A 131 10.00 -6.85 8.00
CA LYS A 131 11.37 -7.25 7.64
C LYS A 131 11.91 -6.32 6.55
N THR A 132 12.04 -5.04 6.88
CA THR A 132 12.37 -3.96 5.93
C THR A 132 13.65 -4.22 5.14
N ASN A 133 14.66 -4.86 5.76
CA ASN A 133 15.95 -5.14 5.13
C ASN A 133 15.84 -6.01 3.86
N THR A 134 14.76 -6.80 3.71
CA THR A 134 14.51 -7.60 2.50
C THR A 134 14.27 -6.73 1.26
N PHE A 135 13.86 -5.48 1.46
CA PHE A 135 13.46 -4.55 0.40
C PHE A 135 14.48 -3.43 0.19
N LEU A 136 15.64 -3.51 0.83
CA LEU A 136 16.71 -2.52 0.78
C LEU A 136 18.00 -3.17 0.26
N SER A 137 18.85 -2.40 -0.42
CA SER A 137 20.11 -2.87 -0.97
C SER A 137 21.18 -1.78 -1.02
N ASN A 138 22.39 -2.14 -0.60
CA ASN A 138 23.59 -1.30 -0.73
C ASN A 138 24.58 -1.87 -1.78
N GLN A 139 24.13 -2.79 -2.64
CA GLN A 139 24.98 -3.35 -3.70
C GLN A 139 25.41 -2.27 -4.72
N GLU A 140 24.47 -1.40 -5.07
CA GLU A 140 24.72 -0.19 -5.86
C GLU A 140 24.29 1.00 -5.02
N LEU A 141 25.23 1.90 -4.73
CA LEU A 141 24.94 3.13 -3.99
C LEU A 141 24.43 4.19 -4.95
N THR A 142 23.24 4.73 -4.66
CA THR A 142 22.62 5.78 -5.48
C THR A 142 22.81 7.18 -4.90
N VAL A 143 23.72 7.32 -3.93
CA VAL A 143 23.97 8.56 -3.19
C VAL A 143 25.45 8.93 -3.23
N SER A 144 25.74 10.22 -3.22
CA SER A 144 27.08 10.79 -3.18
C SER A 144 27.43 11.38 -1.80
N PRO A 145 28.72 11.49 -1.45
CA PRO A 145 29.12 12.21 -0.25
C PRO A 145 28.55 13.63 -0.21
N PHE A 146 28.01 14.03 0.94
CA PHE A 146 27.38 15.34 1.20
C PHE A 146 26.08 15.62 0.47
N GLU A 147 25.49 14.62 -0.20
CA GLU A 147 24.16 14.71 -0.77
C GLU A 147 23.10 14.76 0.36
N GLU A 148 22.14 15.66 0.23
CA GLU A 148 20.96 15.69 1.09
C GLU A 148 20.06 14.51 0.76
N VAL A 149 19.57 13.80 1.78
CA VAL A 149 18.82 12.55 1.62
C VAL A 149 17.62 12.50 2.53
N ASP A 150 16.59 11.77 2.09
CA ASP A 150 15.43 11.44 2.90
C ASP A 150 15.74 10.26 3.81
N LEU A 151 15.43 10.40 5.10
CA LEU A 151 15.69 9.38 6.11
C LEU A 151 14.39 8.87 6.74
N ILE A 152 14.28 7.55 6.86
CA ILE A 152 13.26 6.91 7.69
C ILE A 152 13.96 6.21 8.85
N VAL A 153 13.66 6.63 10.07
CA VAL A 153 14.17 5.98 11.29
C VAL A 153 13.56 4.59 11.40
N SER A 154 14.41 3.55 11.47
CA SER A 154 13.95 2.16 11.45
C SER A 154 13.94 1.50 12.82
N HIS A 155 15.11 1.18 13.39
CA HIS A 155 15.25 0.47 14.65
C HIS A 155 16.60 0.77 15.31
N PRO A 156 16.68 0.70 16.66
CA PRO A 156 17.92 0.94 17.37
C PRO A 156 18.98 -0.14 17.06
N SER A 157 20.24 0.24 17.13
CA SER A 157 21.42 -0.63 17.08
C SER A 157 22.30 -0.39 18.30
N GLU A 158 23.36 -1.18 18.48
CA GLU A 158 24.28 -1.04 19.63
C GLU A 158 24.96 0.34 19.70
N ILE A 159 25.15 0.98 18.54
CA ILE A 159 25.88 2.25 18.42
C ILE A 159 24.98 3.44 18.04
N GLY A 160 23.67 3.23 17.89
CA GLY A 160 22.76 4.32 17.52
C GLY A 160 21.43 3.84 16.93
N MET A 161 21.05 4.45 15.81
CA MET A 161 19.78 4.22 15.13
C MET A 161 20.01 3.88 13.67
N ASN A 162 19.43 2.78 13.20
CA ASN A 162 19.45 2.44 11.78
C ASN A 162 18.44 3.29 11.03
N VAL A 163 18.81 3.79 9.87
CA VAL A 163 17.96 4.64 9.02
C VAL A 163 17.87 4.07 7.61
N ILE A 164 16.71 4.20 7.00
CA ILE A 164 16.53 3.87 5.58
C ILE A 164 16.74 5.15 4.79
N VAL A 165 17.70 5.14 3.87
CA VAL A 165 18.05 6.30 3.04
C VAL A 165 17.35 6.21 1.69
N ASN A 166 16.62 7.25 1.31
CA ASN A 166 15.90 7.39 0.04
C ASN A 166 15.03 6.17 -0.29
N LYS A 167 14.51 5.47 0.74
CA LYS A 167 13.71 4.23 0.65
C LYS A 167 14.42 3.08 -0.10
N LYS A 168 15.74 3.13 -0.25
CA LYS A 168 16.52 2.16 -1.04
C LYS A 168 17.67 1.53 -0.26
N HIS A 169 18.34 2.32 0.57
CA HIS A 169 19.55 1.91 1.27
C HIS A 169 19.29 1.75 2.76
N LEU A 170 20.06 0.86 3.40
CA LEU A 170 20.04 0.61 4.85
C LEU A 170 21.32 1.15 5.51
#